data_AF-A0A0W0SG46-F1
#
_entry.id   AF-A0A0W0SG46-F1
#
_cell.length_a   1.000
_cell.length_b   1.000
_cell.length_c   1.000
_cell.angle_alpha   90.00
_cell.angle_beta   90.00
_cell.angle_gamma   90.00
#
_symmetry.space_group_name_H-M   'P 1'
#
loop_
_entity.id
_entity.type
_entity.pdbx_description
1 polymer ?
#
loop_
_entity_poly.entity_id
_entity_poly.type
_entity_poly.pdbx_seq_one_letter_code
_entity_poly.pdbx_strand_id
1 'polypeptide(L)'
;MHHNYYLSPLAVALALGIASPARAAEPMPLQKASLEQVKQKFSLTQGVAVAKDSLRFVSEHTDMNKVTHVRMQQQYVGFPVYGGYAIMHSMHTVKSLANAQSNVAMNGVVYQGLQTELGQPDASFVSNADAALQQFKAKYVGKDVSDEKVIPMVYIDAQHKAHWAYKVSVLVVHKDKIPERPTAIIDAKTKQPFVQWNDIKTQSRDSVSGSGFGGNNKTGFIQYGSDLPYLDLTRDAENGICFMENADVKVIDMGHKYSSRSRAMKFNCQTNDANIYLTGYKGDGYDRENGAASPTNDALYSGHVIHHMYHDWYDTNALSNADGSAMQLVMRVHYGEGYENAYWDGQQMTFGDGDTMMYPLVSLGVAAHEISHGFTEQHSNLEYYGQSGGMNEAFSDMAAQAAEYYSVKKSTWQIGGEIMKEDSGYDALRYMDKPSRDGESIDTADEYYGGLDVHYSSGVYNHLFYILANQPNWNTRLAFDVMVKANMDYWTPYSNFDEGGEGLVSAINDLVAADPNHETFPATALCDVKKSLNEVKIATNMDGCN
;
A
#
# COMPACT_ATOMS: atom_id res chain seq x y z
N MET A 1 70.32 -5.25 35.74
CA MET A 1 70.98 -4.02 36.23
C MET A 1 70.02 -2.87 35.92
N HIS A 2 69.13 -2.55 36.87
CA HIS A 2 69.25 -1.44 37.85
C HIS A 2 68.82 -0.09 37.22
N HIS A 3 67.79 0.67 37.65
CA HIS A 3 67.18 0.86 38.98
C HIS A 3 65.67 1.18 38.93
N ASN A 4 64.96 0.74 39.96
CA ASN A 4 63.70 1.28 40.48
C ASN A 4 63.98 2.47 41.40
N TYR A 5 63.10 3.48 41.44
CA TYR A 5 62.87 4.30 42.63
C TYR A 5 61.38 4.70 42.77
N TYR A 6 60.90 4.61 44.01
CA TYR A 6 59.54 4.81 44.51
C TYR A 6 59.31 6.25 45.03
N LEU A 7 58.04 6.71 44.96
CA LEU A 7 57.26 7.63 45.85
C LEU A 7 57.83 9.04 46.13
N SER A 8 57.09 10.14 45.98
CA SER A 8 55.87 10.56 46.70
C SER A 8 55.36 11.92 46.12
N PRO A 9 54.09 12.34 46.34
CA PRO A 9 53.39 13.33 45.52
C PRO A 9 53.47 14.76 46.07
N LEU A 10 53.51 15.76 45.18
CA LEU A 10 53.17 17.14 45.53
C LEU A 10 52.31 17.76 44.41
N ALA A 11 51.22 18.37 44.87
CA ALA A 11 50.16 18.99 44.09
C ALA A 11 50.65 20.04 43.09
N VAL A 12 50.10 20.03 41.88
CA VAL A 12 50.07 21.19 40.99
C VAL A 12 48.68 21.35 40.40
N ALA A 13 47.98 22.33 40.98
CA ALA A 13 46.92 23.19 40.46
C ALA A 13 46.06 22.66 39.28
N LEU A 14 44.80 22.34 39.60
CA LEU A 14 43.68 22.46 38.68
C LEU A 14 43.56 23.93 38.23
N ALA A 15 44.10 24.26 37.06
CA ALA A 15 43.62 25.39 36.28
C ALA A 15 42.36 24.92 35.53
N LEU A 16 41.21 24.93 36.23
CA LEU A 16 39.90 24.93 35.58
C LEU A 16 39.79 26.23 34.80
N GLY A 17 40.24 26.21 33.54
CA GLY A 17 39.83 27.20 32.56
C GLY A 17 38.33 27.12 32.45
N ILE A 18 37.64 28.11 33.01
CA ILE A 18 36.21 28.33 32.82
C ILE A 18 36.05 28.74 31.35
N ALA A 19 36.00 27.75 30.47
CA ALA A 19 35.47 27.97 29.13
C ALA A 19 34.03 28.43 29.34
N SER A 20 33.75 29.70 29.02
CA SER A 20 32.38 30.17 28.95
C SER A 20 31.60 29.23 28.03
N PRO A 21 30.47 28.64 28.46
CA PRO A 21 29.69 27.80 27.57
C PRO A 21 29.26 28.69 26.41
N ALA A 22 29.70 28.37 25.20
CA ALA A 22 29.09 28.89 23.99
C ALA A 22 27.60 28.60 24.11
N ARG A 23 26.79 29.65 24.26
CA ARG A 23 25.35 29.52 24.48
C ARG A 23 24.73 29.04 23.19
N ALA A 24 24.36 27.76 23.17
CA ALA A 24 23.67 27.10 22.08
C ALA A 24 22.28 27.72 21.84
N ALA A 25 21.76 27.59 20.63
CA ALA A 25 20.40 27.94 20.27
C ALA A 25 19.45 27.03 21.06
N GLU A 26 18.81 27.58 22.08
CA GLU A 26 18.00 26.78 22.99
C GLU A 26 16.67 26.43 22.31
N PRO A 27 16.36 25.14 22.11
CA PRO A 27 15.07 24.74 21.59
C PRO A 27 13.99 25.03 22.64
N MET A 28 12.89 25.64 22.19
CA MET A 28 11.69 25.90 22.95
C MET A 28 10.54 25.05 22.38
N PRO A 29 10.30 23.84 22.92
CA PRO A 29 9.17 22.99 22.51
C PRO A 29 7.84 23.66 22.87
N LEU A 30 6.99 23.89 21.86
CA LEU A 30 5.81 24.72 22.03
C LEU A 30 4.66 24.02 22.75
N GLN A 31 4.66 22.68 22.80
CA GLN A 31 3.70 21.91 23.60
C GLN A 31 3.81 22.20 25.10
N LYS A 32 4.95 22.75 25.54
CA LYS A 32 5.23 23.12 26.94
C LYS A 32 5.25 24.64 27.15
N ALA A 33 4.93 25.41 26.13
CA ALA A 33 4.95 26.88 26.15
C ALA A 33 3.54 27.46 26.11
N SER A 34 3.35 28.63 26.72
CA SER A 34 2.13 29.42 26.55
C SER A 34 2.24 30.36 25.35
N LEU A 35 1.10 30.71 24.76
CA LEU A 35 1.05 31.70 23.67
C LEU A 35 1.67 33.04 24.07
N GLU A 36 1.49 33.46 25.33
CA GLU A 36 2.09 34.69 25.85
C GLU A 36 3.62 34.60 25.93
N GLN A 37 4.17 33.46 26.32
CA GLN A 37 5.64 33.25 26.25
C GLN A 37 6.15 33.36 24.82
N VAL A 38 5.42 32.83 23.84
CA VAL A 38 5.78 32.93 22.42
C VAL A 38 5.71 34.38 21.94
N LYS A 39 4.63 35.12 22.24
CA LYS A 39 4.46 36.54 21.86
C LYS A 39 5.51 37.47 22.49
N GLN A 40 5.99 37.15 23.70
CA GLN A 40 7.06 37.90 24.35
C GLN A 40 8.42 37.73 23.65
N LYS A 41 8.62 36.61 22.96
CA LYS A 41 9.90 36.24 22.32
C LYS A 41 9.89 36.48 20.82
N PHE A 42 8.75 36.32 20.16
CA PHE A 42 8.61 36.35 18.72
C PHE A 42 7.48 37.28 18.28
N SER A 43 7.78 38.15 17.32
CA SER A 43 6.75 38.93 16.64
C SER A 43 5.94 38.04 15.69
N LEU A 44 4.62 37.96 15.88
CA LEU A 44 3.71 37.26 14.95
C LEU A 44 3.44 38.17 13.74
N THR A 45 3.76 37.71 12.54
CA THR A 45 3.70 38.55 11.32
C THR A 45 2.98 37.84 10.18
N GLN A 46 2.13 38.57 9.45
CA GLN A 46 1.45 38.09 8.23
C GLN A 46 2.17 38.51 6.93
N GLY A 47 3.23 39.32 7.04
CA GLY A 47 3.99 39.86 5.90
C GLY A 47 5.50 39.91 6.18
N VAL A 48 6.25 40.60 5.32
CA VAL A 48 7.71 40.77 5.46
C VAL A 48 8.00 41.86 6.49
N ALA A 49 7.76 41.58 7.77
CA ALA A 49 8.25 42.46 8.83
C ALA A 49 9.66 42.00 9.19
N VAL A 50 10.65 42.89 9.08
CA VAL A 50 12.03 42.63 9.52
C VAL A 50 12.09 42.81 11.03
N ALA A 51 11.49 41.87 11.75
CA ALA A 51 11.70 41.70 13.17
C ALA A 51 12.90 40.78 13.38
N LYS A 52 13.62 41.03 14.48
CA LYS A 52 14.83 40.30 14.84
C LYS A 52 14.54 38.83 15.11
N ASP A 53 13.48 38.54 15.87
CA ASP A 53 12.93 37.21 16.09
C ASP A 53 11.43 37.27 15.76
N SER A 54 11.01 36.54 14.74
CA SER A 54 9.63 36.55 14.27
C SER A 54 9.11 35.16 13.94
N LEU A 55 7.80 35.03 13.99
CA LEU A 55 7.05 33.92 13.42
C LEU A 55 6.26 34.48 12.25
N ARG A 56 6.64 34.07 11.05
CA ARG A 56 5.99 34.46 9.81
C ARG A 56 4.92 33.45 9.45
N PHE A 57 3.73 33.93 9.15
CA PHE A 57 2.63 33.11 8.66
C PHE A 57 3.02 32.30 7.40
N VAL A 58 2.63 31.02 7.38
CA VAL A 58 2.82 30.09 6.25
C VAL A 58 1.48 29.66 5.67
N SER A 59 0.59 29.13 6.50
CA SER A 59 -0.70 28.60 6.06
C SER A 59 -1.72 28.55 7.19
N GLU A 60 -2.99 28.48 6.83
CA GLU A 60 -4.16 28.37 7.71
C GLU A 60 -5.14 27.34 7.13
N HIS A 61 -5.72 26.50 7.99
CA HIS A 61 -6.78 25.55 7.64
C HIS A 61 -7.69 25.33 8.85
N THR A 62 -9.01 25.29 8.65
CA THR A 62 -10.00 24.94 9.68
C THR A 62 -10.55 23.53 9.43
N ASP A 63 -10.45 22.66 10.41
CA ASP A 63 -10.89 21.27 10.31
C ASP A 63 -12.41 21.08 10.51
N MET A 64 -12.88 19.84 10.40
CA MET A 64 -14.29 19.48 10.58
C MET A 64 -14.81 19.78 12.00
N ASN A 65 -13.92 19.78 13.00
CA ASN A 65 -14.22 20.12 14.40
C ASN A 65 -14.22 21.63 14.66
N LYS A 66 -14.10 22.45 13.61
CA LYS A 66 -14.03 23.93 13.65
C LYS A 66 -12.77 24.47 14.33
N VAL A 67 -11.74 23.65 14.53
CA VAL A 67 -10.44 24.09 15.03
C VAL A 67 -9.63 24.64 13.85
N THR A 68 -9.12 25.85 14.00
CA THR A 68 -8.22 26.49 13.04
C THR A 68 -6.77 26.21 13.40
N HIS A 69 -6.02 25.73 12.42
CA HIS A 69 -4.60 25.41 12.49
C HIS A 69 -3.79 26.46 11.73
N VAL A 70 -3.06 27.30 12.46
CA VAL A 70 -2.19 28.34 11.89
C VAL A 70 -0.74 27.88 11.97
N ARG A 71 -0.12 27.65 10.81
CA ARG A 71 1.30 27.30 10.69
C ARG A 71 2.14 28.55 10.47
N MET A 72 3.20 28.68 11.25
CA MET A 72 4.14 29.80 11.19
C MET A 72 5.59 29.29 11.19
N GLN A 73 6.42 29.94 10.38
CA GLN A 73 7.84 29.67 10.23
C GLN A 73 8.63 30.70 11.04
N GLN A 74 9.54 30.25 11.90
CA GLN A 74 10.46 31.13 12.58
C GLN A 74 11.41 31.79 11.57
N GLN A 75 11.60 33.10 11.73
CA GLN A 75 12.66 33.84 11.06
C GLN A 75 13.54 34.57 12.09
N TYR A 76 14.83 34.65 11.78
CA TYR A 76 15.81 35.44 12.51
C TYR A 76 16.40 36.48 11.56
N VAL A 77 16.26 37.76 11.91
CA VAL A 77 16.63 38.94 11.08
C VAL A 77 16.21 38.82 9.61
N GLY A 78 15.00 38.28 9.38
CA GLY A 78 14.39 38.09 8.07
C GLY A 78 14.71 36.76 7.37
N PHE A 79 15.64 35.95 7.87
CA PHE A 79 16.00 34.66 7.29
C PHE A 79 15.29 33.51 8.01
N PRO A 80 14.76 32.51 7.29
CA PRO A 80 14.09 31.36 7.91
C PRO A 80 15.06 30.56 8.77
N VAL A 81 14.58 30.05 9.91
CA VAL A 81 15.32 29.13 10.78
C VAL A 81 14.89 27.70 10.44
N TYR A 82 15.83 26.87 9.97
CA TYR A 82 15.56 25.49 9.60
C TYR A 82 15.05 24.69 10.81
N GLY A 83 13.92 24.00 10.64
CA GLY A 83 13.25 23.26 11.71
C GLY A 83 12.43 24.11 12.69
N GLY A 84 12.56 25.44 12.66
CA GLY A 84 11.84 26.37 13.54
C GLY A 84 10.41 26.62 13.10
N TYR A 85 9.43 25.91 13.67
CA TYR A 85 8.01 26.06 13.33
C TYR A 85 7.12 26.17 14.57
N ALA A 86 6.10 27.00 14.46
CA ALA A 86 4.98 27.06 15.39
C ALA A 86 3.67 26.71 14.68
N ILE A 87 2.94 25.72 15.18
CA ILE A 87 1.59 25.40 14.71
C ILE A 87 0.64 25.68 15.86
N MET A 88 -0.31 26.59 15.66
CA MET A 88 -1.26 27.05 16.66
C MET A 88 -2.65 26.48 16.35
N HIS A 89 -3.26 25.82 17.33
CA HIS A 89 -4.54 25.13 17.22
C HIS A 89 -5.56 25.83 18.12
N SER A 90 -6.53 26.54 17.54
CA SER A 90 -7.55 27.29 18.28
C SER A 90 -8.75 27.65 17.41
N MET A 91 -9.78 28.28 18.00
CA MET A 91 -10.88 28.88 17.23
C MET A 91 -10.52 30.23 16.58
N HIS A 92 -9.29 30.73 16.80
CA HIS A 92 -8.82 31.98 16.23
C HIS A 92 -8.21 31.76 14.84
N THR A 93 -8.58 32.61 13.90
CA THR A 93 -7.93 32.72 12.59
C THR A 93 -6.60 33.45 12.74
N VAL A 94 -5.75 33.40 11.71
CA VAL A 94 -4.46 34.14 11.72
C VAL A 94 -4.64 35.63 12.03
N LYS A 95 -5.78 36.23 11.68
CA LYS A 95 -6.10 37.64 11.93
C LYS A 95 -6.43 37.93 13.40
N SER A 96 -7.01 36.98 14.13
CA SER A 96 -7.39 37.17 15.54
C SER A 96 -6.42 36.52 16.53
N LEU A 97 -5.48 35.69 16.05
CA LEU A 97 -4.50 34.97 16.86
C LEU A 97 -3.60 35.89 17.71
N ALA A 98 -3.20 37.05 17.19
CA ALA A 98 -2.39 38.01 17.93
C ALA A 98 -3.07 38.51 19.22
N ASN A 99 -4.41 38.56 19.23
CA ASN A 99 -5.22 39.06 20.33
C ASN A 99 -5.80 37.93 21.22
N ALA A 100 -5.51 36.66 20.92
CA ALA A 100 -5.99 35.52 21.71
C ALA A 100 -5.35 35.54 23.11
N GLN A 101 -6.18 35.42 24.17
CA GLN A 101 -5.74 35.54 25.57
C GLN A 101 -5.61 34.18 26.29
N SER A 102 -6.27 33.12 25.82
CA SER A 102 -6.16 31.74 26.32
C SER A 102 -6.73 30.73 25.30
N ASN A 103 -6.50 29.42 25.51
CA ASN A 103 -6.99 28.30 24.67
C ASN A 103 -6.33 28.13 23.28
N VAL A 104 -5.03 28.36 23.18
CA VAL A 104 -4.26 28.00 21.98
C VAL A 104 -3.32 26.85 22.32
N ALA A 105 -3.66 25.64 21.86
CA ALA A 105 -2.73 24.52 21.90
C ALA A 105 -1.67 24.74 20.81
N MET A 106 -0.42 24.36 21.08
CA MET A 106 0.69 24.61 20.15
C MET A 106 1.59 23.39 19.97
N ASN A 107 2.02 23.20 18.74
CA ASN A 107 2.98 22.17 18.34
C ASN A 107 4.18 22.80 17.64
N GLY A 108 5.31 22.08 17.66
CA GLY A 108 6.55 22.47 17.00
C GLY A 108 7.62 22.95 17.98
N VAL A 109 8.72 23.42 17.42
CA VAL A 109 9.89 23.90 18.16
C VAL A 109 10.32 25.21 17.52
N VAL A 110 10.63 26.19 18.36
CA VAL A 110 11.28 27.45 17.95
C VAL A 110 12.57 27.60 18.74
N TYR A 111 13.54 28.33 18.21
CA TYR A 111 14.87 28.45 18.81
C TYR A 111 15.05 29.86 19.38
N GLN A 112 15.43 29.97 20.65
CA GLN A 112 15.74 31.24 21.28
C GLN A 112 17.25 31.46 21.41
N GLY A 113 17.66 32.70 21.66
CA GLY A 113 19.06 33.02 21.92
C GLY A 113 19.92 33.24 20.67
N LEU A 114 19.36 33.12 19.47
CA LEU A 114 20.07 33.25 18.20
C LEU A 114 20.90 34.54 18.08
N GLN A 115 20.42 35.66 18.62
CA GLN A 115 21.23 36.89 18.62
C GLN A 115 22.56 36.77 19.36
N THR A 116 22.54 36.12 20.52
CA THR A 116 23.73 36.00 21.36
C THR A 116 24.75 35.09 20.70
N GLU A 117 24.28 34.13 19.91
CA GLU A 117 25.09 33.11 19.27
C GLU A 117 25.56 33.48 17.85
N LEU A 118 24.64 33.88 16.97
CA LEU A 118 24.91 34.19 15.56
C LEU A 118 25.28 35.65 15.29
N GLY A 119 24.73 36.59 16.07
CA GLY A 119 24.79 38.00 15.74
C GLY A 119 24.09 38.34 14.41
N GLN A 120 24.58 39.37 13.73
CA GLN A 120 24.10 39.71 12.38
C GLN A 120 24.88 38.93 11.32
N PRO A 121 24.27 38.60 10.17
CA PRO A 121 25.01 38.01 9.07
C PRO A 121 26.00 39.02 8.49
N ASP A 122 27.07 38.52 7.88
CA ASP A 122 27.98 39.36 7.09
C ASP A 122 27.23 40.10 5.99
N ALA A 123 27.67 41.32 5.65
CA ALA A 123 27.05 42.12 4.59
C ALA A 123 27.03 41.40 3.22
N SER A 124 27.97 40.49 3.00
CA SER A 124 28.06 39.66 1.79
C SER A 124 27.24 38.37 1.87
N PHE A 125 26.56 38.08 2.98
CA PHE A 125 25.84 36.81 3.17
C PHE A 125 24.81 36.57 2.05
N VAL A 126 24.01 37.58 1.71
CA VAL A 126 23.01 37.44 0.65
C VAL A 126 23.68 37.34 -0.73
N SER A 127 24.67 38.20 -1.04
CA SER A 127 25.34 38.18 -2.35
C SER A 127 26.21 36.94 -2.57
N ASN A 128 26.64 36.25 -1.52
CA ASN A 128 27.41 35.00 -1.60
C ASN A 128 26.55 33.76 -1.83
N ALA A 129 25.22 33.87 -1.86
CA ALA A 129 24.31 32.74 -2.06
C ALA A 129 24.55 32.06 -3.42
N ASP A 130 24.67 32.85 -4.49
CA ASP A 130 24.89 32.32 -5.84
C ASP A 130 26.23 31.58 -5.96
N ALA A 131 27.27 32.06 -5.27
CA ALA A 131 28.56 31.38 -5.25
C ALA A 131 28.47 30.00 -4.58
N ALA A 132 27.69 29.87 -3.50
CA ALA A 132 27.44 28.58 -2.86
C ALA A 132 26.67 27.61 -3.77
N LEU A 133 25.67 28.12 -4.51
CA LEU A 133 24.93 27.36 -5.52
C LEU A 133 25.83 26.90 -6.67
N GLN A 134 26.70 27.76 -7.21
CA GLN A 134 27.63 27.37 -8.27
C GLN A 134 28.64 26.32 -7.79
N GLN A 135 29.15 26.44 -6.57
CA GLN A 135 30.04 25.42 -5.99
C GLN A 135 29.32 24.08 -5.81
N PHE A 136 28.04 24.08 -5.42
CA PHE A 136 27.23 22.86 -5.34
C PHE A 136 27.01 22.24 -6.72
N LYS A 137 26.67 23.06 -7.73
CA LYS A 137 26.47 22.64 -9.12
C LYS A 137 27.72 22.05 -9.77
N ALA A 138 28.91 22.48 -9.37
CA ALA A 138 30.17 21.97 -9.91
C ALA A 138 30.32 20.44 -9.74
N LYS A 139 29.58 19.81 -8.81
CA LYS A 139 29.53 18.35 -8.65
C LYS A 139 28.77 17.62 -9.78
N TYR A 140 27.98 18.35 -10.58
CA TYR A 140 27.09 17.82 -11.61
C TYR A 140 27.48 18.28 -13.03
N VAL A 141 28.74 18.67 -13.23
CA VAL A 141 29.27 19.07 -14.54
C VAL A 141 29.06 17.94 -15.56
N GLY A 142 28.55 18.30 -16.75
CA GLY A 142 28.23 17.36 -17.82
C GLY A 142 26.88 16.65 -17.67
N LYS A 143 26.06 17.00 -16.66
CA LYS A 143 24.64 16.61 -16.56
C LYS A 143 23.74 17.75 -17.03
N ASP A 144 22.50 17.41 -17.38
CA ASP A 144 21.45 18.39 -17.66
C ASP A 144 20.88 18.89 -16.33
N VAL A 145 21.12 20.17 -16.01
CA VAL A 145 20.82 20.80 -14.71
C VAL A 145 19.88 21.99 -14.93
N SER A 146 18.78 22.03 -14.19
CA SER A 146 17.76 23.09 -14.23
C SER A 146 17.13 23.35 -12.85
N ASP A 147 16.15 24.27 -12.78
CA ASP A 147 15.39 24.64 -11.56
C ASP A 147 16.29 24.87 -10.33
N GLU A 148 17.27 25.75 -10.50
CA GLU A 148 18.27 26.09 -9.49
C GLU A 148 17.67 26.98 -8.40
N LYS A 149 17.84 26.59 -7.13
CA LYS A 149 17.32 27.33 -5.98
C LYS A 149 18.40 27.50 -4.94
N VAL A 150 18.50 28.71 -4.39
CA VAL A 150 19.30 29.00 -3.20
C VAL A 150 18.49 29.85 -2.23
N ILE A 151 18.45 29.42 -0.97
CA ILE A 151 17.73 30.11 0.11
C ILE A 151 18.72 30.36 1.26
N PRO A 152 19.11 31.61 1.52
CA PRO A 152 19.85 31.97 2.72
C PRO A 152 18.98 31.70 3.96
N MET A 153 19.55 31.06 4.98
CA MET A 153 18.83 30.62 6.17
C MET A 153 19.73 30.50 7.39
N VAL A 154 19.11 30.27 8.55
CA VAL A 154 19.78 29.80 9.77
C VAL A 154 19.60 28.30 9.89
N TYR A 155 20.70 27.57 10.08
CA TYR A 155 20.69 26.13 10.34
C TYR A 155 21.14 25.84 11.78
N ILE A 156 20.41 24.97 12.48
CA ILE A 156 20.79 24.50 13.82
C ILE A 156 21.34 23.09 13.66
N ASP A 157 22.60 22.86 14.06
CA ASP A 157 23.23 21.55 13.95
C ASP A 157 22.82 20.60 15.09
N ALA A 158 23.32 19.36 15.04
CA ALA A 158 23.03 18.33 16.03
C ALA A 158 23.58 18.65 17.43
N GLN A 159 24.49 19.62 17.56
CA GLN A 159 25.02 20.12 18.83
C GLN A 159 24.25 21.37 19.32
N HIS A 160 23.10 21.68 18.70
CA HIS A 160 22.30 22.88 18.95
C HIS A 160 23.03 24.19 18.65
N LYS A 161 24.06 24.15 17.80
CA LYS A 161 24.76 25.36 17.40
C LYS A 161 24.12 25.96 16.16
N ALA A 162 23.89 27.27 16.20
CA ALA A 162 23.33 28.00 15.07
C ALA A 162 24.42 28.42 14.08
N HIS A 163 24.11 28.31 12.78
CA HIS A 163 24.99 28.66 11.67
C HIS A 163 24.24 29.48 10.61
N TRP A 164 24.92 30.47 10.04
CA TRP A 164 24.51 31.06 8.76
C TRP A 164 24.73 30.02 7.66
N ALA A 165 23.70 29.75 6.85
CA ALA A 165 23.73 28.67 5.88
C ALA A 165 22.94 29.00 4.61
N TYR A 166 23.16 28.20 3.57
CA TYR A 166 22.38 28.23 2.33
C TYR A 166 21.75 26.86 2.09
N LYS A 167 20.42 26.81 1.91
CA LYS A 167 19.78 25.64 1.31
C LYS A 167 19.87 25.77 -0.21
N VAL A 168 20.62 24.89 -0.85
CA VAL A 168 20.77 24.82 -2.31
C VAL A 168 20.05 23.60 -2.85
N SER A 169 19.45 23.72 -4.03
CA SER A 169 18.78 22.63 -4.73
C SER A 169 18.91 22.82 -6.23
N VAL A 170 19.09 21.73 -6.98
CA VAL A 170 19.02 21.71 -8.43
C VAL A 170 18.25 20.49 -8.91
N LEU A 171 17.62 20.56 -10.08
CA LEU A 171 17.05 19.40 -10.76
C LEU A 171 18.09 18.85 -11.74
N VAL A 172 18.42 17.56 -11.63
CA VAL A 172 19.33 16.86 -12.54
C VAL A 172 18.52 15.82 -13.32
N VAL A 173 18.49 15.98 -14.64
CA VAL A 173 17.73 15.09 -15.53
C VAL A 173 18.64 14.01 -16.09
N HIS A 174 18.11 12.78 -16.15
CA HIS A 174 18.79 11.62 -16.71
C HIS A 174 18.01 11.06 -17.92
N LYS A 175 18.70 10.36 -18.83
CA LYS A 175 18.07 9.76 -20.02
C LYS A 175 17.50 8.35 -19.75
N ASP A 176 17.97 7.71 -18.69
CA ASP A 176 17.84 6.27 -18.43
C ASP A 176 17.23 5.94 -17.05
N LYS A 177 17.07 6.94 -16.17
CA LYS A 177 16.49 6.81 -14.83
C LYS A 177 15.65 8.03 -14.45
N ILE A 178 14.90 7.91 -13.35
CA ILE A 178 14.13 9.03 -12.80
C ILE A 178 15.06 10.22 -12.47
N PRO A 179 14.62 11.48 -12.66
CA PRO A 179 15.39 12.65 -12.27
C PRO A 179 15.76 12.62 -10.79
N GLU A 180 16.86 13.27 -10.43
CA GLU A 180 17.20 13.55 -9.03
C GLU A 180 17.07 15.05 -8.77
N ARG A 181 16.72 15.42 -7.54
CA ARG A 181 16.73 16.80 -7.07
C ARG A 181 17.70 16.94 -5.90
N PRO A 182 19.02 16.89 -6.15
CA PRO A 182 20.00 16.97 -5.09
C PRO A 182 19.86 18.29 -4.35
N THR A 183 19.76 18.20 -3.02
CA THR A 183 19.53 19.34 -2.14
C THR A 183 20.47 19.25 -0.96
N ALA A 184 21.04 20.37 -0.53
CA ALA A 184 21.96 20.43 0.59
C ALA A 184 21.75 21.69 1.42
N ILE A 185 22.09 21.61 2.70
CA ILE A 185 22.28 22.79 3.56
C ILE A 185 23.79 22.97 3.73
N ILE A 186 24.30 24.12 3.27
CA ILE A 186 25.73 24.43 3.19
C ILE A 186 26.07 25.53 4.17
N ASP A 187 27.13 25.35 4.96
CA ASP A 187 27.69 26.37 5.85
C ASP A 187 28.14 27.60 5.03
N ALA A 188 27.66 28.78 5.41
CA ALA A 188 27.97 30.01 4.70
C ALA A 188 29.45 30.40 4.78
N LYS A 189 30.16 29.97 5.84
CA LYS A 189 31.56 30.29 6.08
C LYS A 189 32.50 29.31 5.38
N THR A 190 32.33 28.01 5.61
CA THR A 190 33.24 26.98 5.08
C THR A 190 32.86 26.47 3.70
N LYS A 191 31.62 26.74 3.26
CA LYS A 191 31.01 26.20 2.05
C LYS A 191 30.94 24.67 2.02
N GLN A 192 31.04 24.02 3.17
CA GLN A 192 30.86 22.58 3.31
C GLN A 192 29.39 22.25 3.63
N PRO A 193 28.84 21.16 3.09
CA PRO A 193 27.50 20.73 3.42
C PRO A 193 27.43 20.22 4.88
N PHE A 194 26.46 20.70 5.64
CA PHE A 194 26.06 20.08 6.91
C PHE A 194 25.30 18.78 6.64
N VAL A 195 24.36 18.84 5.70
CA VAL A 195 23.50 17.72 5.28
C VAL A 195 23.22 17.81 3.78
N GLN A 196 23.07 16.66 3.14
CA GLN A 196 22.76 16.54 1.72
C GLN A 196 21.81 15.35 1.50
N TRP A 197 20.78 15.53 0.66
CA TRP A 197 19.79 14.51 0.32
C TRP A 197 19.29 14.68 -1.13
N ASN A 198 18.49 13.73 -1.60
CA ASN A 198 17.76 13.85 -2.87
C ASN A 198 16.30 14.22 -2.56
N ASP A 199 15.87 15.42 -2.97
CA ASP A 199 14.56 16.00 -2.69
C ASP A 199 13.56 15.74 -3.83
N ILE A 200 13.84 14.75 -4.69
CA ILE A 200 12.88 14.31 -5.70
C ILE A 200 11.75 13.62 -4.95
N LYS A 201 10.60 14.28 -4.89
CA LYS A 201 9.37 13.67 -4.46
C LYS A 201 8.87 12.92 -5.70
N THR A 202 8.83 11.59 -5.66
CA THR A 202 8.00 10.84 -6.60
C THR A 202 6.63 11.51 -6.56
N GLN A 203 6.22 12.11 -7.68
CA GLN A 203 4.98 12.87 -7.80
C GLN A 203 3.87 12.07 -7.10
N SER A 204 3.15 12.74 -6.21
CA SER A 204 1.83 12.26 -5.80
C SER A 204 1.01 12.21 -7.08
N ARG A 205 0.79 11.01 -7.61
CA ARG A 205 -0.16 10.83 -8.71
C ARG A 205 -1.55 11.00 -8.11
N ASP A 206 -2.42 11.71 -8.82
CA ASP A 206 -3.79 11.92 -8.37
C ASP A 206 -4.58 10.63 -8.60
N SER A 207 -5.44 10.23 -7.66
CA SER A 207 -6.44 9.19 -7.93
C SER A 207 -7.50 9.76 -8.88
N VAL A 208 -7.81 9.02 -9.93
CA VAL A 208 -8.78 9.40 -10.97
C VAL A 208 -9.60 8.20 -11.42
N SER A 209 -10.78 8.47 -11.99
CA SER A 209 -11.67 7.42 -12.50
C SER A 209 -11.35 7.06 -13.95
N GLY A 210 -11.18 5.76 -14.21
CA GLY A 210 -11.05 5.16 -15.52
C GLY A 210 -12.36 4.58 -16.03
N SER A 211 -12.67 4.79 -17.30
CA SER A 211 -13.75 4.10 -18.01
C SER A 211 -13.19 3.29 -19.17
N GLY A 212 -13.78 2.13 -19.42
CA GLY A 212 -13.34 1.23 -20.47
C GLY A 212 -14.25 0.01 -20.54
N PHE A 213 -13.82 -0.99 -21.30
CA PHE A 213 -14.57 -2.22 -21.49
C PHE A 213 -13.84 -3.40 -20.85
N GLY A 214 -14.59 -4.46 -20.57
CA GLY A 214 -14.09 -5.73 -20.04
C GLY A 214 -14.87 -6.90 -20.59
N GLY A 215 -14.57 -8.10 -20.11
CA GLY A 215 -15.20 -9.34 -20.56
C GLY A 215 -14.71 -9.81 -21.94
N ASN A 216 -15.34 -10.86 -22.45
CA ASN A 216 -14.91 -11.55 -23.66
C ASN A 216 -16.10 -12.05 -24.51
N ASN A 217 -15.81 -12.70 -25.63
CA ASN A 217 -16.84 -13.20 -26.54
C ASN A 217 -17.82 -14.21 -25.89
N LYS A 218 -17.44 -14.92 -24.83
CA LYS A 218 -18.31 -15.87 -24.11
C LYS A 218 -19.15 -15.18 -23.03
N THR A 219 -18.52 -14.35 -22.19
CA THR A 219 -19.22 -13.64 -21.11
C THR A 219 -20.05 -12.46 -21.61
N GLY A 220 -19.77 -11.99 -22.82
CA GLY A 220 -20.23 -10.71 -23.32
C GLY A 220 -19.31 -9.57 -22.86
N PHE A 221 -19.42 -8.44 -23.54
CA PHE A 221 -18.66 -7.25 -23.20
C PHE A 221 -19.39 -6.42 -22.16
N ILE A 222 -18.65 -5.97 -21.15
CA ILE A 222 -19.11 -5.07 -20.09
C ILE A 222 -18.41 -3.72 -20.18
N GLN A 223 -18.99 -2.69 -19.59
CA GLN A 223 -18.40 -1.35 -19.51
C GLN A 223 -18.19 -0.89 -18.06
N TYR A 224 -16.95 -0.54 -17.72
CA TYR A 224 -16.57 0.13 -16.48
C TYR A 224 -17.00 1.61 -16.50
N GLY A 225 -17.75 2.02 -15.48
CA GLY A 225 -18.45 3.30 -15.41
C GLY A 225 -19.91 3.25 -15.86
N SER A 226 -20.42 2.08 -16.27
CA SER A 226 -21.82 1.85 -16.65
C SER A 226 -22.36 0.56 -16.04
N ASP A 227 -21.91 -0.60 -16.53
CA ASP A 227 -22.36 -1.91 -16.04
C ASP A 227 -21.68 -2.26 -14.72
N LEU A 228 -20.41 -1.89 -14.59
CA LEU A 228 -19.61 -1.98 -13.37
C LEU A 228 -19.09 -0.59 -12.95
N PRO A 229 -18.61 -0.42 -11.71
CA PRO A 229 -18.00 0.83 -11.25
C PRO A 229 -16.84 1.31 -12.14
N TYR A 230 -16.49 2.58 -12.03
CA TYR A 230 -15.27 3.10 -12.65
C TYR A 230 -14.03 2.42 -12.05
N LEU A 231 -12.98 2.29 -12.87
CA LEU A 231 -11.67 1.80 -12.43
C LEU A 231 -10.96 2.89 -11.64
N ASP A 232 -10.32 2.55 -10.52
CA ASP A 232 -9.47 3.50 -9.79
C ASP A 232 -8.04 3.48 -10.34
N LEU A 233 -7.64 4.59 -10.94
CA LEU A 233 -6.36 4.79 -11.60
C LEU A 233 -5.56 5.88 -10.89
N THR A 234 -4.27 5.95 -11.19
CA THR A 234 -3.45 7.10 -10.82
C THR A 234 -3.06 7.92 -12.04
N ARG A 235 -2.96 9.25 -11.89
CA ARG A 235 -2.65 10.19 -12.98
C ARG A 235 -1.49 11.11 -12.63
N ASP A 236 -0.56 11.23 -13.57
CA ASP A 236 0.41 12.31 -13.63
C ASP A 236 -0.20 13.44 -14.46
N ALA A 237 -0.69 14.46 -13.76
CA ALA A 237 -1.41 15.56 -14.38
C ALA A 237 -0.52 16.46 -15.26
N GLU A 238 0.76 16.56 -14.92
CA GLU A 238 1.72 17.39 -15.66
C GLU A 238 2.02 16.79 -17.03
N ASN A 239 2.14 15.47 -17.10
CA ASN A 239 2.45 14.76 -18.34
C ASN A 239 1.20 14.22 -19.07
N GLY A 240 0.03 14.29 -18.45
CA GLY A 240 -1.21 13.76 -19.04
C GLY A 240 -1.18 12.24 -19.21
N ILE A 241 -0.58 11.54 -18.25
CA ILE A 241 -0.40 10.08 -18.28
C ILE A 241 -1.20 9.46 -17.12
N CYS A 242 -2.03 8.46 -17.44
CA CYS A 242 -2.62 7.58 -16.43
C CYS A 242 -1.81 6.29 -16.30
N PHE A 243 -1.94 5.67 -15.14
CA PHE A 243 -1.34 4.39 -14.79
C PHE A 243 -2.45 3.46 -14.28
N MET A 244 -2.40 2.19 -14.71
CA MET A 244 -3.25 1.11 -14.18
C MET A 244 -2.71 0.69 -12.80
N GLU A 245 -2.73 1.61 -11.86
CA GLU A 245 -2.14 1.45 -10.54
C GLU A 245 -2.86 2.36 -9.55
N ASN A 246 -3.19 1.83 -8.38
CA ASN A 246 -3.64 2.54 -7.19
C ASN A 246 -2.89 1.99 -5.96
N ALA A 247 -3.34 2.34 -4.74
CA ALA A 247 -2.67 1.90 -3.52
C ALA A 247 -2.67 0.38 -3.35
N ASP A 248 -3.73 -0.28 -3.84
CA ASP A 248 -4.03 -1.68 -3.56
C ASP A 248 -3.61 -2.61 -4.70
N VAL A 249 -3.67 -2.12 -5.95
CA VAL A 249 -3.49 -2.92 -7.16
C VAL A 249 -2.58 -2.23 -8.15
N LYS A 250 -1.69 -2.99 -8.79
CA LYS A 250 -0.85 -2.56 -9.91
C LYS A 250 -0.94 -3.57 -11.05
N VAL A 251 -1.38 -3.12 -12.22
CA VAL A 251 -1.38 -3.92 -13.45
C VAL A 251 -0.13 -3.63 -14.26
N ILE A 252 0.58 -4.69 -14.66
CA ILE A 252 1.73 -4.66 -15.54
C ILE A 252 1.32 -5.31 -16.86
N ASP A 253 1.39 -4.54 -17.94
CA ASP A 253 1.38 -5.11 -19.29
C ASP A 253 2.77 -5.71 -19.58
N MET A 254 2.81 -7.04 -19.77
CA MET A 254 4.02 -7.79 -20.07
C MET A 254 4.42 -7.70 -21.55
N GLY A 255 3.55 -7.23 -22.44
CA GLY A 255 3.79 -7.05 -23.86
C GLY A 255 4.28 -8.33 -24.54
N HIS A 256 3.62 -9.45 -24.21
CA HIS A 256 3.92 -10.81 -24.69
C HIS A 256 5.31 -11.34 -24.31
N LYS A 257 5.89 -10.82 -23.22
CA LYS A 257 7.21 -11.25 -22.70
C LYS A 257 7.09 -12.08 -21.44
N TYR A 258 8.12 -12.88 -21.20
CA TYR A 258 8.27 -13.68 -19.99
C TYR A 258 8.93 -12.92 -18.81
N SER A 259 9.33 -11.66 -19.00
CA SER A 259 9.87 -10.81 -17.93
C SER A 259 9.60 -9.32 -18.18
N SER A 260 9.50 -8.53 -17.11
CA SER A 260 9.23 -7.09 -17.16
C SER A 260 10.00 -6.33 -16.07
N ARG A 261 10.13 -5.01 -16.21
CA ARG A 261 10.76 -4.13 -15.21
C ARG A 261 9.80 -3.74 -14.06
N SER A 262 8.74 -4.52 -13.85
CA SER A 262 7.69 -4.33 -12.84
C SER A 262 7.07 -2.92 -12.80
N ARG A 263 6.89 -2.30 -13.97
CA ARG A 263 6.28 -0.97 -14.09
C ARG A 263 4.79 -1.10 -14.40
N ALA A 264 3.97 -0.29 -13.73
CA ALA A 264 2.56 -0.17 -14.07
C ALA A 264 2.37 0.16 -15.55
N MET A 265 1.37 -0.46 -16.18
CA MET A 265 0.89 -0.09 -17.50
C MET A 265 0.50 1.39 -17.45
N LYS A 266 0.91 2.14 -18.47
CA LYS A 266 0.64 3.58 -18.58
C LYS A 266 0.10 3.93 -19.96
N PHE A 267 -0.78 4.90 -20.03
CA PHE A 267 -1.40 5.33 -21.27
C PHE A 267 -1.71 6.83 -21.23
N ASN A 268 -1.85 7.44 -22.41
CA ASN A 268 -2.25 8.83 -22.50
C ASN A 268 -3.73 8.95 -22.11
N CYS A 269 -4.00 9.70 -21.06
CA CYS A 269 -5.34 9.81 -20.51
C CYS A 269 -6.09 10.97 -21.19
N GLN A 270 -6.89 10.64 -22.20
CA GLN A 270 -7.80 11.62 -22.80
C GLN A 270 -9.03 11.78 -21.90
N THR A 271 -9.35 13.03 -21.55
CA THR A 271 -10.45 13.36 -20.63
C THR A 271 -11.73 13.59 -21.42
N ASN A 272 -12.86 13.13 -20.88
CA ASN A 272 -14.14 13.81 -21.10
C ASN A 272 -14.30 14.90 -20.01
N ASP A 273 -15.25 15.85 -20.15
CA ASP A 273 -15.39 17.05 -19.30
C ASP A 273 -15.65 16.78 -17.79
N ALA A 274 -15.56 15.52 -17.32
CA ALA A 274 -15.94 15.07 -15.98
C ALA A 274 -14.80 14.38 -15.17
N ASN A 275 -13.51 14.56 -15.51
CA ASN A 275 -12.37 13.86 -14.86
C ASN A 275 -12.45 12.31 -14.96
N ILE A 276 -13.14 11.80 -15.98
CA ILE A 276 -13.16 10.37 -16.31
C ILE A 276 -12.26 10.16 -17.53
N TYR A 277 -11.38 9.18 -17.45
CA TYR A 277 -10.35 8.91 -18.46
C TYR A 277 -10.58 7.58 -19.13
N LEU A 278 -10.61 7.55 -20.46
CA LEU A 278 -10.73 6.29 -21.20
C LEU A 278 -9.43 5.50 -21.10
N THR A 279 -9.52 4.23 -20.74
CA THR A 279 -8.37 3.32 -20.64
C THR A 279 -7.85 2.87 -22.02
N GLY A 280 -6.75 2.12 -22.02
CA GLY A 280 -6.13 1.58 -23.23
C GLY A 280 -5.15 2.55 -23.89
N TYR A 281 -4.18 2.00 -24.61
CA TYR A 281 -3.12 2.80 -25.27
C TYR A 281 -3.64 3.82 -26.28
N LYS A 282 -4.83 3.57 -26.85
CA LYS A 282 -5.49 4.45 -27.82
C LYS A 282 -6.49 5.42 -27.16
N GLY A 283 -6.75 5.28 -25.86
CA GLY A 283 -7.78 6.06 -25.16
C GLY A 283 -9.20 5.76 -25.64
N ASP A 284 -9.47 4.51 -26.04
CA ASP A 284 -10.76 4.03 -26.53
C ASP A 284 -11.45 3.05 -25.57
N GLY A 285 -10.87 2.83 -24.40
CA GLY A 285 -11.38 1.93 -23.36
C GLY A 285 -11.00 0.46 -23.56
N TYR A 286 -10.21 0.13 -24.59
CA TYR A 286 -9.92 -1.25 -24.98
C TYR A 286 -8.43 -1.60 -24.88
N ASP A 287 -8.18 -2.89 -24.67
CA ASP A 287 -6.88 -3.56 -24.77
C ASP A 287 -7.13 -4.97 -25.32
N ARG A 288 -7.66 -5.04 -26.56
CA ARG A 288 -8.24 -6.27 -27.09
C ARG A 288 -7.16 -7.31 -27.34
N GLU A 289 -7.38 -8.50 -26.80
CA GLU A 289 -6.51 -9.64 -26.99
C GLU A 289 -7.32 -10.93 -27.01
N ASN A 290 -7.02 -11.82 -27.96
CA ASN A 290 -7.62 -13.15 -28.11
C ASN A 290 -9.15 -13.24 -27.82
N GLY A 291 -9.95 -12.24 -28.23
CA GLY A 291 -11.41 -12.22 -28.04
C GLY A 291 -11.91 -11.59 -26.73
N ALA A 292 -11.03 -11.11 -25.86
CA ALA A 292 -11.35 -10.23 -24.73
C ALA A 292 -11.36 -8.75 -25.15
N ALA A 293 -12.12 -7.92 -24.42
CA ALA A 293 -12.14 -6.47 -24.64
C ALA A 293 -10.91 -5.76 -24.04
N SER A 294 -10.55 -6.09 -22.79
CA SER A 294 -9.41 -5.49 -22.12
C SER A 294 -9.01 -6.32 -20.89
N PRO A 295 -8.13 -7.31 -21.04
CA PRO A 295 -7.60 -8.09 -19.91
C PRO A 295 -6.95 -7.20 -18.84
N THR A 296 -6.34 -6.07 -19.22
CA THR A 296 -5.74 -5.15 -18.25
C THR A 296 -6.79 -4.40 -17.41
N ASN A 297 -7.95 -4.05 -17.97
CA ASN A 297 -9.06 -3.48 -17.18
C ASN A 297 -9.67 -4.53 -16.23
N ASP A 298 -9.91 -5.74 -16.75
CA ASP A 298 -10.47 -6.85 -15.96
C ASP A 298 -9.54 -7.19 -14.78
N ALA A 299 -8.21 -7.18 -14.98
CA ALA A 299 -7.24 -7.44 -13.92
C ALA A 299 -7.26 -6.37 -12.81
N LEU A 300 -7.35 -5.10 -13.18
CA LEU A 300 -7.40 -4.00 -12.22
C LEU A 300 -8.68 -4.09 -11.36
N TYR A 301 -9.82 -4.35 -12.01
CA TYR A 301 -11.10 -4.52 -11.32
C TYR A 301 -11.10 -5.74 -10.41
N SER A 302 -10.63 -6.89 -10.89
CA SER A 302 -10.57 -8.11 -10.08
C SER A 302 -9.71 -7.91 -8.84
N GLY A 303 -8.52 -7.32 -8.98
CA GLY A 303 -7.67 -6.99 -7.83
C GLY A 303 -8.38 -6.10 -6.81
N HIS A 304 -9.13 -5.10 -7.28
CA HIS A 304 -9.90 -4.22 -6.39
C HIS A 304 -10.98 -4.99 -5.63
N VAL A 305 -11.76 -5.82 -6.32
CA VAL A 305 -12.82 -6.64 -5.71
C VAL A 305 -12.24 -7.58 -4.67
N ILE A 306 -11.14 -8.26 -4.97
CA ILE A 306 -10.55 -9.27 -4.08
C ILE A 306 -9.95 -8.61 -2.84
N HIS A 307 -9.25 -7.48 -3.00
CA HIS A 307 -8.78 -6.68 -1.86
C HIS A 307 -9.94 -6.31 -0.93
N HIS A 308 -11.02 -5.75 -1.50
CA HIS A 308 -12.18 -5.31 -0.71
C HIS A 308 -12.98 -6.47 -0.13
N MET A 309 -13.06 -7.63 -0.80
CA MET A 309 -13.68 -8.82 -0.24
C MET A 309 -12.99 -9.25 1.06
N TYR A 310 -11.66 -9.40 1.04
CA TYR A 310 -10.92 -9.78 2.24
C TYR A 310 -11.00 -8.71 3.34
N HIS A 311 -10.88 -7.44 2.96
CA HIS A 311 -10.94 -6.34 3.92
C HIS A 311 -12.32 -6.19 4.55
N ASP A 312 -13.39 -6.12 3.75
CA ASP A 312 -14.75 -5.85 4.24
C ASP A 312 -15.35 -7.03 5.00
N TRP A 313 -15.01 -8.27 4.64
CA TRP A 313 -15.57 -9.45 5.29
C TRP A 313 -14.76 -9.90 6.50
N TYR A 314 -13.43 -9.70 6.50
CA TYR A 314 -12.53 -10.32 7.47
C TYR A 314 -11.59 -9.33 8.18
N ASP A 315 -11.65 -8.03 7.87
CA ASP A 315 -10.74 -7.01 8.40
C ASP A 315 -9.26 -7.39 8.25
N THR A 316 -8.93 -8.04 7.14
CA THR A 316 -7.58 -8.54 6.83
C THR A 316 -7.16 -8.14 5.43
N ASN A 317 -5.85 -8.08 5.19
CA ASN A 317 -5.33 -7.86 3.85
C ASN A 317 -5.43 -9.16 3.06
N ALA A 318 -5.74 -9.06 1.75
CA ALA A 318 -5.63 -10.21 0.85
C ALA A 318 -4.19 -10.75 0.81
N LEU A 319 -3.19 -9.86 0.83
CA LEU A 319 -1.77 -10.17 1.00
C LEU A 319 -1.12 -9.12 1.92
N SER A 320 -0.13 -9.54 2.71
CA SER A 320 0.61 -8.70 3.65
C SER A 320 2.11 -8.73 3.39
N ASN A 321 2.76 -7.58 3.53
CA ASN A 321 4.21 -7.49 3.61
C ASN A 321 4.71 -8.11 4.93
N ALA A 322 6.01 -8.35 5.02
CA ALA A 322 6.63 -8.92 6.23
C ALA A 322 6.44 -8.07 7.51
N ASP A 323 6.12 -6.78 7.38
CA ASP A 323 5.82 -5.88 8.49
C ASP A 323 4.32 -5.84 8.87
N GLY A 324 3.48 -6.65 8.22
CA GLY A 324 2.03 -6.73 8.42
C GLY A 324 1.23 -5.65 7.67
N SER A 325 1.89 -4.75 6.93
CA SER A 325 1.18 -3.79 6.07
C SER A 325 0.60 -4.47 4.83
N ALA A 326 -0.47 -3.91 4.26
CA ALA A 326 -1.06 -4.42 3.02
C ALA A 326 -0.01 -4.48 1.89
N MET A 327 0.09 -5.63 1.25
CA MET A 327 0.90 -5.81 0.04
C MET A 327 0.07 -5.42 -1.18
N GLN A 328 0.64 -4.57 -2.03
CA GLN A 328 -0.01 -4.20 -3.30
C GLN A 328 -0.11 -5.43 -4.21
N LEU A 329 -1.30 -5.73 -4.69
CA LEU A 329 -1.59 -6.82 -5.61
C LEU A 329 -1.02 -6.51 -7.00
N VAL A 330 0.01 -7.26 -7.41
CA VAL A 330 0.67 -7.06 -8.71
C VAL A 330 0.11 -8.04 -9.74
N MET A 331 -0.64 -7.52 -10.71
CA MET A 331 -1.30 -8.28 -11.77
C MET A 331 -0.48 -8.18 -13.07
N ARG A 332 0.19 -9.24 -13.49
CA ARG A 332 0.95 -9.30 -14.75
C ARG A 332 0.08 -9.88 -15.85
N VAL A 333 -0.28 -9.07 -16.84
CA VAL A 333 -1.20 -9.42 -17.94
C VAL A 333 -0.43 -9.44 -19.27
N HIS A 334 -0.95 -10.12 -20.29
CA HIS A 334 -0.29 -10.31 -21.58
C HIS A 334 1.03 -11.06 -21.49
N TYR A 335 1.07 -12.07 -20.62
CA TYR A 335 2.28 -12.84 -20.34
C TYR A 335 2.54 -13.91 -21.42
N GLY A 336 3.75 -13.86 -21.99
CA GLY A 336 4.18 -14.81 -23.02
C GLY A 336 3.38 -14.70 -24.32
N GLU A 337 3.57 -15.68 -25.21
CA GLU A 337 2.84 -15.79 -26.48
C GLU A 337 1.98 -17.05 -26.45
N GLY A 338 0.65 -16.90 -26.58
CA GLY A 338 -0.28 -18.04 -26.56
C GLY A 338 -0.24 -18.86 -25.25
N TYR A 339 0.07 -18.22 -24.12
CA TYR A 339 0.25 -18.92 -22.84
C TYR A 339 -1.12 -19.25 -22.23
N GLU A 340 -1.48 -20.54 -22.19
CA GLU A 340 -2.75 -21.04 -21.63
C GLU A 340 -2.63 -21.39 -20.14
N ASN A 341 -2.11 -20.46 -19.33
CA ASN A 341 -2.04 -20.67 -17.88
C ASN A 341 -2.02 -19.34 -17.11
N ALA A 342 -2.38 -19.42 -15.83
CA ALA A 342 -2.22 -18.38 -14.83
C ALA A 342 -1.47 -18.97 -13.61
N TYR A 343 -0.78 -18.13 -12.85
CA TYR A 343 -0.08 -18.60 -11.65
C TYR A 343 0.29 -17.47 -10.67
N TRP A 344 0.37 -17.83 -9.40
CA TRP A 344 1.06 -17.13 -8.31
C TRP A 344 2.54 -17.57 -8.22
N ASP A 345 3.46 -16.63 -7.99
CA ASP A 345 4.91 -16.90 -7.90
C ASP A 345 5.54 -16.59 -6.53
N GLY A 346 4.73 -16.36 -5.50
CA GLY A 346 5.17 -15.93 -4.16
C GLY A 346 5.18 -14.41 -3.96
N GLN A 347 5.01 -13.61 -5.03
CA GLN A 347 4.97 -12.15 -4.91
C GLN A 347 4.00 -11.43 -5.86
N GLN A 348 3.56 -12.09 -6.95
CA GLN A 348 2.68 -11.48 -7.95
C GLN A 348 1.90 -12.54 -8.73
N MET A 349 0.80 -12.12 -9.33
CA MET A 349 -0.05 -12.96 -10.17
C MET A 349 0.30 -12.74 -11.63
N THR A 350 0.28 -13.81 -12.42
CA THR A 350 0.60 -13.76 -13.86
C THR A 350 -0.47 -14.45 -14.67
N PHE A 351 -0.95 -13.79 -15.72
CA PHE A 351 -2.03 -14.25 -16.58
C PHE A 351 -1.58 -14.24 -18.04
N GLY A 352 -1.68 -15.40 -18.69
CA GLY A 352 -1.50 -15.52 -20.13
C GLY A 352 -2.72 -15.09 -20.92
N ASP A 353 -2.52 -14.91 -22.21
CA ASP A 353 -3.58 -14.49 -23.15
C ASP A 353 -4.43 -15.65 -23.69
N GLY A 354 -4.12 -16.88 -23.29
CA GLY A 354 -4.73 -18.07 -23.88
C GLY A 354 -4.35 -18.24 -25.36
N ASP A 355 -4.79 -19.33 -25.98
CA ASP A 355 -4.64 -19.55 -27.41
C ASP A 355 -5.90 -20.26 -27.95
N THR A 356 -5.84 -21.55 -28.21
CA THR A 356 -6.93 -22.29 -28.85
C THR A 356 -8.03 -22.73 -27.89
N MET A 357 -7.70 -22.97 -26.62
CA MET A 357 -8.63 -23.50 -25.63
C MET A 357 -9.26 -22.40 -24.79
N MET A 358 -8.49 -21.35 -24.50
CA MET A 358 -8.86 -20.32 -23.54
C MET A 358 -8.80 -18.91 -24.14
N TYR A 359 -9.67 -18.04 -23.65
CA TYR A 359 -9.49 -16.58 -23.69
C TYR A 359 -8.34 -16.16 -22.76
N PRO A 360 -7.93 -14.87 -22.74
CA PRO A 360 -7.02 -14.39 -21.72
C PRO A 360 -7.50 -14.78 -20.33
N LEU A 361 -6.60 -15.34 -19.52
CA LEU A 361 -6.93 -15.96 -18.23
C LEU A 361 -7.14 -14.91 -17.13
N VAL A 362 -7.69 -13.75 -17.49
CA VAL A 362 -8.05 -12.69 -16.57
C VAL A 362 -9.55 -12.70 -16.38
N SER A 363 -9.96 -13.23 -15.25
CA SER A 363 -11.34 -13.15 -14.76
C SER A 363 -11.34 -12.85 -13.26
N LEU A 364 -12.52 -12.55 -12.70
CA LEU A 364 -12.63 -12.41 -11.25
C LEU A 364 -12.32 -13.72 -10.53
N GLY A 365 -12.82 -14.84 -11.04
CA GLY A 365 -12.59 -16.16 -10.47
C GLY A 365 -11.13 -16.57 -10.49
N VAL A 366 -10.46 -16.50 -11.66
CA VAL A 366 -9.04 -16.87 -11.79
C VAL A 366 -8.15 -15.93 -10.98
N ALA A 367 -8.39 -14.61 -11.00
CA ALA A 367 -7.60 -13.69 -10.19
C ALA A 367 -7.74 -13.96 -8.68
N ALA A 368 -8.96 -14.27 -8.21
CA ALA A 368 -9.21 -14.60 -6.81
C ALA A 368 -8.51 -15.90 -6.42
N HIS A 369 -8.57 -16.92 -7.28
CA HIS A 369 -7.84 -18.17 -7.10
C HIS A 369 -6.33 -17.91 -6.92
N GLU A 370 -5.70 -17.18 -7.83
CA GLU A 370 -4.25 -16.91 -7.76
C GLU A 370 -3.85 -16.08 -6.52
N ILE A 371 -4.62 -15.06 -6.17
CA ILE A 371 -4.35 -14.24 -4.97
C ILE A 371 -4.50 -15.08 -3.69
N SER A 372 -5.47 -15.99 -3.66
CA SER A 372 -5.75 -16.82 -2.49
C SER A 372 -4.74 -17.94 -2.23
N HIS A 373 -3.91 -18.30 -3.22
CA HIS A 373 -2.68 -19.05 -2.96
C HIS A 373 -1.74 -18.26 -2.04
N GLY A 374 -1.51 -16.98 -2.34
CA GLY A 374 -0.69 -16.11 -1.49
C GLY A 374 -1.32 -15.87 -0.12
N PHE A 375 -2.64 -15.77 -0.03
CA PHE A 375 -3.33 -15.74 1.27
C PHE A 375 -3.04 -17.01 2.08
N THR A 376 -3.14 -18.18 1.45
CA THR A 376 -2.84 -19.46 2.10
C THR A 376 -1.37 -19.55 2.53
N GLU A 377 -0.43 -19.13 1.68
CA GLU A 377 1.01 -19.07 1.98
C GLU A 377 1.32 -18.23 3.22
N GLN A 378 0.57 -17.14 3.44
CA GLN A 378 0.77 -16.22 4.57
C GLN A 378 0.04 -16.65 5.86
N HIS A 379 -0.78 -17.70 5.81
CA HIS A 379 -1.57 -18.19 6.93
C HIS A 379 -1.24 -19.65 7.24
N SER A 380 -2.11 -20.60 6.89
CA SER A 380 -1.88 -22.03 7.15
C SER A 380 -0.65 -22.60 6.47
N ASN A 381 -0.22 -21.99 5.35
CA ASN A 381 0.87 -22.41 4.50
C ASN A 381 0.75 -23.88 4.08
N LEU A 382 -0.46 -24.32 3.70
CA LEU A 382 -0.73 -25.65 3.16
C LEU A 382 0.25 -25.97 2.01
N GLU A 383 1.08 -26.99 2.20
CA GLU A 383 2.08 -27.40 1.22
C GLU A 383 1.39 -27.91 -0.05
N TYR A 384 1.94 -27.54 -1.20
CA TYR A 384 1.33 -27.75 -2.52
C TYR A 384 1.56 -29.18 -3.06
N TYR A 385 1.29 -30.19 -2.23
CA TYR A 385 1.32 -31.60 -2.62
C TYR A 385 0.33 -32.44 -1.80
N GLY A 386 -0.11 -33.57 -2.37
CA GLY A 386 -1.02 -34.49 -1.69
C GLY A 386 -2.33 -33.84 -1.23
N GLN A 387 -2.84 -34.25 -0.07
CA GLN A 387 -4.12 -33.73 0.44
C GLN A 387 -4.05 -32.26 0.86
N SER A 388 -2.94 -31.81 1.45
CA SER A 388 -2.74 -30.37 1.76
C SER A 388 -2.74 -29.53 0.49
N GLY A 389 -2.13 -30.04 -0.59
CA GLY A 389 -2.15 -29.38 -1.89
C GLY A 389 -3.55 -29.34 -2.52
N GLY A 390 -4.31 -30.43 -2.42
CA GLY A 390 -5.72 -30.43 -2.82
C GLY A 390 -6.58 -29.44 -2.01
N MET A 391 -6.35 -29.32 -0.70
CA MET A 391 -7.01 -28.31 0.13
C MET A 391 -6.60 -26.88 -0.24
N ASN A 392 -5.31 -26.66 -0.59
CA ASN A 392 -4.79 -25.37 -1.05
C ASN A 392 -5.50 -24.94 -2.34
N GLU A 393 -5.53 -25.80 -3.36
CA GLU A 393 -6.28 -25.59 -4.61
C GLU A 393 -7.77 -25.33 -4.35
N ALA A 394 -8.39 -26.13 -3.50
CA ALA A 394 -9.80 -25.98 -3.20
C ALA A 394 -10.09 -24.65 -2.49
N PHE A 395 -9.26 -24.20 -1.55
CA PHE A 395 -9.45 -22.91 -0.90
C PHE A 395 -9.38 -21.75 -1.92
N SER A 396 -8.47 -21.81 -2.88
CA SER A 396 -8.38 -20.85 -3.98
C SER A 396 -9.64 -20.89 -4.88
N ASP A 397 -10.18 -22.06 -5.18
CA ASP A 397 -11.46 -22.22 -5.90
C ASP A 397 -12.66 -21.66 -5.09
N MET A 398 -12.68 -21.85 -3.78
CA MET A 398 -13.70 -21.27 -2.90
C MET A 398 -13.63 -19.75 -2.88
N ALA A 399 -12.42 -19.18 -2.89
CA ALA A 399 -12.21 -17.74 -2.96
C ALA A 399 -12.68 -17.16 -4.30
N ALA A 400 -12.53 -17.91 -5.41
CA ALA A 400 -13.13 -17.54 -6.69
C ALA A 400 -14.65 -17.37 -6.59
N GLN A 401 -15.34 -18.35 -5.98
CA GLN A 401 -16.79 -18.26 -5.76
C GLN A 401 -17.17 -17.15 -4.79
N ALA A 402 -16.37 -16.93 -3.74
CA ALA A 402 -16.57 -15.86 -2.78
C ALA A 402 -16.44 -14.48 -3.44
N ALA A 403 -15.48 -14.30 -4.35
CA ALA A 403 -15.27 -13.05 -5.07
C ALA A 403 -16.44 -12.76 -6.04
N GLU A 404 -16.91 -13.77 -6.78
CA GLU A 404 -18.12 -13.67 -7.60
C GLU A 404 -19.33 -13.29 -6.73
N TYR A 405 -19.53 -13.97 -5.59
CA TYR A 405 -20.60 -13.68 -4.66
C TYR A 405 -20.48 -12.28 -4.05
N TYR A 406 -19.28 -11.83 -3.71
CA TYR A 406 -19.03 -10.49 -3.20
C TYR A 406 -19.48 -9.45 -4.22
N SER A 407 -19.01 -9.60 -5.47
CA SER A 407 -19.24 -8.65 -6.57
C SER A 407 -20.69 -8.62 -7.04
N VAL A 408 -21.29 -9.78 -7.34
CA VAL A 408 -22.60 -9.88 -8.03
C VAL A 408 -23.65 -10.71 -7.28
N LYS A 409 -23.38 -11.10 -6.02
CA LYS A 409 -24.29 -11.88 -5.15
C LYS A 409 -24.70 -13.24 -5.73
N LYS A 410 -23.86 -13.79 -6.60
CA LYS A 410 -24.05 -15.09 -7.23
C LYS A 410 -22.70 -15.75 -7.45
N SER A 411 -22.63 -17.05 -7.17
CA SER A 411 -21.50 -17.92 -7.49
C SER A 411 -21.89 -18.83 -8.65
N THR A 412 -20.97 -19.08 -9.56
CA THR A 412 -21.20 -19.96 -10.72
C THR A 412 -21.11 -21.43 -10.37
N TRP A 413 -20.38 -21.76 -9.30
CA TRP A 413 -19.98 -23.13 -8.90
C TRP A 413 -19.13 -23.83 -9.97
N GLN A 414 -18.55 -23.06 -10.87
CA GLN A 414 -17.64 -23.49 -11.91
C GLN A 414 -16.35 -22.68 -11.79
N ILE A 415 -15.22 -23.29 -12.17
CA ILE A 415 -13.94 -22.59 -12.21
C ILE A 415 -13.52 -22.44 -13.66
N GLY A 416 -13.18 -21.21 -14.06
CA GLY A 416 -12.72 -20.88 -15.40
C GLY A 416 -13.78 -21.02 -16.50
N GLY A 417 -15.07 -21.19 -16.15
CA GLY A 417 -16.15 -21.26 -17.14
C GLY A 417 -16.20 -20.04 -18.06
N GLU A 418 -15.84 -18.88 -17.52
CA GLU A 418 -15.78 -17.60 -18.19
C GLU A 418 -14.58 -17.42 -19.14
N ILE A 419 -13.53 -18.25 -19.03
CA ILE A 419 -12.35 -18.19 -19.90
C ILE A 419 -12.26 -19.34 -20.90
N MET A 420 -13.02 -20.43 -20.74
CA MET A 420 -13.02 -21.53 -21.71
C MET A 420 -13.74 -21.16 -23.01
N LYS A 421 -13.11 -21.34 -24.17
CA LYS A 421 -13.75 -21.11 -25.47
C LYS A 421 -14.83 -22.16 -25.75
N GLU A 422 -15.95 -21.76 -26.36
CA GLU A 422 -17.07 -22.67 -26.63
C GLU A 422 -16.70 -23.82 -27.59
N ASP A 423 -15.76 -23.58 -28.51
CA ASP A 423 -15.26 -24.56 -29.46
C ASP A 423 -14.12 -25.44 -28.91
N SER A 424 -13.69 -25.22 -27.66
CA SER A 424 -12.69 -26.05 -26.98
C SER A 424 -13.21 -27.46 -26.61
N GLY A 425 -14.53 -27.63 -26.55
CA GLY A 425 -15.17 -28.85 -26.06
C GLY A 425 -15.32 -28.93 -24.54
N TYR A 426 -14.92 -27.89 -23.80
CA TYR A 426 -15.04 -27.80 -22.34
C TYR A 426 -15.87 -26.57 -21.93
N ASP A 427 -16.84 -26.77 -21.03
CA ASP A 427 -17.65 -25.64 -20.53
C ASP A 427 -16.92 -24.83 -19.44
N ALA A 428 -16.14 -25.51 -18.61
CA ALA A 428 -15.35 -24.97 -17.49
C ALA A 428 -14.13 -25.87 -17.21
N LEU A 429 -13.17 -25.38 -16.42
CA LEU A 429 -12.01 -26.15 -15.97
C LEU A 429 -12.39 -27.18 -14.89
N ARG A 430 -13.19 -26.74 -13.90
CA ARG A 430 -13.65 -27.57 -12.78
C ARG A 430 -15.08 -27.24 -12.40
N TYR A 431 -15.73 -28.18 -11.73
CA TYR A 431 -17.12 -28.09 -11.27
C TYR A 431 -17.18 -28.37 -9.77
N MET A 432 -17.63 -27.41 -8.96
CA MET A 432 -17.66 -27.61 -7.50
C MET A 432 -18.89 -28.38 -7.05
N ASP A 433 -19.97 -28.39 -7.83
CA ASP A 433 -21.20 -29.13 -7.54
C ASP A 433 -21.03 -30.64 -7.69
N LYS A 434 -20.18 -31.05 -8.65
CA LYS A 434 -19.79 -32.44 -8.88
C LYS A 434 -18.43 -32.47 -9.60
N PRO A 435 -17.31 -32.47 -8.85
CA PRO A 435 -15.95 -32.43 -9.40
C PRO A 435 -15.70 -33.42 -10.54
N SER A 436 -16.14 -34.67 -10.40
CA SER A 436 -15.94 -35.75 -11.38
C SER A 436 -16.53 -35.48 -12.78
N ARG A 437 -17.30 -34.39 -12.96
CA ARG A 437 -17.76 -33.93 -14.28
C ARG A 437 -16.64 -33.52 -15.22
N ASP A 438 -15.47 -33.14 -14.72
CA ASP A 438 -14.30 -32.85 -15.55
C ASP A 438 -13.59 -34.12 -16.06
N GLY A 439 -13.96 -35.30 -15.53
CA GLY A 439 -13.45 -36.61 -15.91
C GLY A 439 -12.24 -37.11 -15.10
N GLU A 440 -11.65 -36.28 -14.24
CA GLU A 440 -10.40 -36.59 -13.51
C GLU A 440 -10.49 -36.30 -12.00
N SER A 441 -11.23 -35.25 -11.60
CA SER A 441 -11.42 -34.87 -10.20
C SER A 441 -12.24 -35.89 -9.41
N ILE A 442 -11.96 -35.98 -8.11
CA ILE A 442 -12.67 -36.87 -7.17
C ILE A 442 -13.76 -36.12 -6.41
N ASP A 443 -14.89 -36.78 -6.13
CA ASP A 443 -16.03 -36.18 -5.43
C ASP A 443 -15.94 -36.38 -3.91
N THR A 444 -15.24 -37.43 -3.45
CA THR A 444 -15.14 -37.83 -2.03
C THR A 444 -13.73 -38.26 -1.62
N ALA A 445 -13.43 -38.12 -0.33
CA ALA A 445 -12.07 -38.36 0.22
C ALA A 445 -11.57 -39.80 0.09
N ASP A 446 -12.46 -40.79 0.04
CA ASP A 446 -12.13 -42.22 -0.11
C ASP A 446 -11.67 -42.61 -1.52
N GLU A 447 -11.84 -41.72 -2.50
CA GLU A 447 -11.33 -41.88 -3.86
C GLU A 447 -9.87 -41.42 -4.01
N TYR A 448 -9.32 -40.74 -3.00
CA TYR A 448 -7.95 -40.22 -3.03
C TYR A 448 -6.89 -41.33 -3.07
N TYR A 449 -5.84 -41.11 -3.86
CA TYR A 449 -4.65 -41.94 -3.88
C TYR A 449 -3.37 -41.07 -3.92
N GLY A 450 -2.29 -41.58 -3.33
CA GLY A 450 -1.01 -40.88 -3.35
C GLY A 450 -0.49 -40.69 -4.78
N GLY A 451 -0.26 -39.43 -5.16
CA GLY A 451 0.18 -39.04 -6.51
C GLY A 451 -0.94 -38.50 -7.40
N LEU A 452 -2.18 -38.43 -6.92
CA LEU A 452 -3.24 -37.65 -7.57
C LEU A 452 -2.85 -36.17 -7.58
N ASP A 453 -3.07 -35.51 -8.72
CA ASP A 453 -2.77 -34.09 -8.89
C ASP A 453 -3.64 -33.22 -7.96
N VAL A 454 -3.09 -32.10 -7.51
CA VAL A 454 -3.76 -31.21 -6.57
C VAL A 454 -5.02 -30.58 -7.18
N HIS A 455 -5.04 -30.32 -8.48
CA HIS A 455 -6.20 -29.76 -9.19
C HIS A 455 -7.37 -30.75 -9.27
N TYR A 456 -7.11 -32.06 -9.10
CA TYR A 456 -8.13 -33.11 -9.11
C TYR A 456 -8.56 -33.54 -7.70
N SER A 457 -7.59 -33.61 -6.78
CA SER A 457 -7.86 -33.88 -5.36
C SER A 457 -8.56 -32.74 -4.64
N SER A 458 -8.50 -31.51 -5.18
CA SER A 458 -9.27 -30.35 -4.70
C SER A 458 -10.79 -30.58 -4.76
N GLY A 459 -11.25 -31.50 -5.61
CA GLY A 459 -12.65 -31.87 -5.75
C GLY A 459 -13.34 -32.19 -4.41
N VAL A 460 -12.64 -32.85 -3.48
CA VAL A 460 -13.18 -33.19 -2.15
C VAL A 460 -13.63 -31.94 -1.39
N TYR A 461 -12.77 -30.92 -1.31
CA TYR A 461 -13.05 -29.69 -0.57
C TYR A 461 -13.92 -28.71 -1.38
N ASN A 462 -13.81 -28.73 -2.71
CA ASN A 462 -14.72 -27.99 -3.60
C ASN A 462 -16.17 -28.45 -3.41
N HIS A 463 -16.39 -29.76 -3.41
CA HIS A 463 -17.71 -30.37 -3.21
C HIS A 463 -18.23 -30.12 -1.79
N LEU A 464 -17.36 -30.24 -0.78
CA LEU A 464 -17.68 -29.87 0.61
C LEU A 464 -18.20 -28.43 0.70
N PHE A 465 -17.47 -27.49 0.10
CA PHE A 465 -17.83 -26.08 0.13
C PHE A 465 -19.16 -25.81 -0.59
N TYR A 466 -19.37 -26.44 -1.75
CA TYR A 466 -20.64 -26.37 -2.46
C TYR A 466 -21.80 -26.88 -1.59
N ILE A 467 -21.66 -28.05 -0.96
CA ILE A 467 -22.69 -28.62 -0.09
C ILE A 467 -22.99 -27.67 1.06
N LEU A 468 -21.96 -27.19 1.78
CA LEU A 468 -22.12 -26.32 2.94
C LEU A 468 -22.81 -25.00 2.57
N ALA A 469 -22.37 -24.34 1.50
CA ALA A 469 -22.93 -23.07 1.04
C ALA A 469 -24.39 -23.18 0.59
N ASN A 470 -24.87 -24.39 0.27
CA ASN A 470 -26.23 -24.67 -0.17
C ASN A 470 -27.09 -25.37 0.90
N GLN A 471 -26.59 -25.56 2.13
CA GLN A 471 -27.44 -26.00 3.26
C GLN A 471 -28.51 -24.93 3.57
N PRO A 472 -29.64 -25.30 4.20
CA PRO A 472 -30.67 -24.35 4.58
C PRO A 472 -30.12 -23.22 5.46
N ASN A 473 -30.42 -21.97 5.09
CA ASN A 473 -29.93 -20.74 5.75
C ASN A 473 -28.42 -20.48 5.64
N TRP A 474 -27.72 -21.23 4.79
CA TRP A 474 -26.35 -20.93 4.40
C TRP A 474 -26.31 -20.16 3.08
N ASN A 475 -25.15 -19.57 2.81
CA ASN A 475 -24.80 -18.97 1.52
C ASN A 475 -23.28 -19.05 1.33
N THR A 476 -22.79 -18.64 0.17
CA THR A 476 -21.35 -18.66 -0.16
C THR A 476 -20.50 -17.90 0.85
N ARG A 477 -20.96 -16.74 1.33
CA ARG A 477 -20.21 -15.96 2.34
C ARG A 477 -20.07 -16.74 3.64
N LEU A 478 -21.18 -17.23 4.22
CA LEU A 478 -21.13 -17.96 5.49
C LEU A 478 -20.25 -19.21 5.41
N ALA A 479 -20.32 -19.94 4.29
CA ALA A 479 -19.41 -21.08 4.08
C ALA A 479 -17.95 -20.61 4.00
N PHE A 480 -17.67 -19.50 3.31
CA PHE A 480 -16.31 -18.99 3.15
C PHE A 480 -15.75 -18.44 4.45
N ASP A 481 -16.58 -17.86 5.33
CA ASP A 481 -16.19 -17.41 6.66
C ASP A 481 -15.58 -18.56 7.50
N VAL A 482 -16.16 -19.77 7.42
CA VAL A 482 -15.62 -20.96 8.10
C VAL A 482 -14.29 -21.38 7.48
N MET A 483 -14.19 -21.37 6.15
CA MET A 483 -12.97 -21.78 5.43
C MET A 483 -11.80 -20.81 5.69
N VAL A 484 -12.06 -19.50 5.65
CA VAL A 484 -11.07 -18.45 5.94
C VAL A 484 -10.60 -18.58 7.39
N LYS A 485 -11.51 -18.72 8.34
CA LYS A 485 -11.12 -18.88 9.74
C LYS A 485 -10.31 -20.16 9.99
N ALA A 486 -10.65 -21.26 9.32
CA ALA A 486 -9.84 -22.48 9.39
C ALA A 486 -8.44 -22.30 8.80
N ASN A 487 -8.32 -21.62 7.65
CA ASN A 487 -7.03 -21.31 7.04
C ASN A 487 -6.17 -20.39 7.93
N MET A 488 -6.78 -19.38 8.56
CA MET A 488 -6.06 -18.44 9.42
C MET A 488 -5.62 -19.04 10.76
N ASP A 489 -6.49 -19.83 11.40
CA ASP A 489 -6.34 -20.13 12.83
C ASP A 489 -6.08 -21.61 13.14
N TYR A 490 -6.35 -22.53 12.21
CA TYR A 490 -6.44 -23.97 12.52
C TYR A 490 -5.61 -24.89 11.63
N TRP A 491 -5.62 -24.67 10.31
CA TRP A 491 -4.90 -25.53 9.38
C TRP A 491 -3.39 -25.34 9.53
N THR A 492 -2.66 -26.42 9.24
CA THR A 492 -1.20 -26.46 9.29
C THR A 492 -0.66 -26.81 7.91
N PRO A 493 0.65 -26.60 7.65
CA PRO A 493 1.22 -26.87 6.33
C PRO A 493 1.01 -28.30 5.81
N TYR A 494 0.83 -29.27 6.71
CA TYR A 494 0.74 -30.70 6.37
C TYR A 494 -0.64 -31.29 6.64
N SER A 495 -1.64 -30.45 6.89
CA SER A 495 -2.99 -30.91 7.19
C SER A 495 -3.52 -31.82 6.09
N ASN A 496 -3.98 -33.00 6.49
CA ASN A 496 -4.74 -33.90 5.63
C ASN A 496 -6.23 -33.55 5.63
N PHE A 497 -7.06 -34.24 4.82
CA PHE A 497 -8.49 -33.93 4.73
C PHE A 497 -9.25 -34.08 6.06
N ASP A 498 -8.93 -35.08 6.88
CA ASP A 498 -9.59 -35.27 8.18
C ASP A 498 -9.19 -34.18 9.18
N GLU A 499 -7.90 -33.87 9.29
CA GLU A 499 -7.39 -32.78 10.13
C GLU A 499 -7.93 -31.41 9.68
N GLY A 500 -8.04 -31.21 8.37
CA GLY A 500 -8.67 -30.02 7.80
C GLY A 500 -10.14 -29.90 8.20
N GLY A 501 -10.88 -31.02 8.21
CA GLY A 501 -12.27 -31.09 8.65
C GLY A 501 -12.44 -30.76 10.14
N GLU A 502 -11.53 -31.25 10.99
CA GLU A 502 -11.48 -30.87 12.41
C GLU A 502 -11.23 -29.37 12.61
N GLY A 503 -10.38 -28.77 11.76
CA GLY A 503 -10.18 -27.32 11.70
C GLY A 503 -11.46 -26.55 11.38
N LEU A 504 -12.27 -27.03 10.42
CA LEU A 504 -13.56 -26.41 10.10
C LEU A 504 -14.57 -26.51 11.24
N VAL A 505 -14.61 -27.66 11.93
CA VAL A 505 -15.45 -27.84 13.13
C VAL A 505 -15.04 -26.86 14.24
N SER A 506 -13.74 -26.63 14.42
CA SER A 506 -13.24 -25.69 15.42
C SER A 506 -13.55 -24.24 15.02
N ALA A 507 -13.36 -23.88 13.75
CA ALA A 507 -13.68 -22.58 13.20
C ALA A 507 -15.17 -22.21 13.36
N ILE A 508 -16.10 -23.12 13.04
CA ILE A 508 -17.54 -22.82 13.21
C ILE A 508 -17.95 -22.71 14.68
N ASN A 509 -17.33 -23.47 15.58
CA ASN A 509 -17.60 -23.34 17.02
C ASN A 509 -17.24 -21.94 17.53
N ASP A 510 -16.09 -21.40 17.12
CA ASP A 510 -15.69 -20.03 17.49
C ASP A 510 -16.64 -18.97 16.91
N LEU A 511 -17.02 -19.12 15.64
CA LEU A 511 -17.91 -18.16 14.96
C LEU A 511 -19.28 -18.13 15.63
N VAL A 512 -19.83 -19.28 15.97
CA VAL A 512 -21.11 -19.39 16.71
C VAL A 512 -20.96 -18.89 18.14
N ALA A 513 -19.84 -19.13 18.82
CA ALA A 513 -19.60 -18.60 20.16
C ALA A 513 -19.54 -17.06 20.18
N ALA A 514 -19.07 -16.44 19.10
CA ALA A 514 -19.09 -15.00 18.89
C ALA A 514 -20.45 -14.43 18.45
N ASP A 515 -21.41 -15.30 18.07
CA ASP A 515 -22.77 -14.98 17.63
C ASP A 515 -23.84 -15.63 18.54
N PRO A 516 -23.92 -15.27 19.83
CA PRO A 516 -24.76 -15.98 20.81
C PRO A 516 -26.27 -15.86 20.55
N ASN A 517 -26.68 -14.92 19.70
CA ASN A 517 -28.07 -14.72 19.31
C ASN A 517 -28.41 -15.35 17.95
N HIS A 518 -27.45 -15.97 17.27
CA HIS A 518 -27.61 -16.54 15.92
C HIS A 518 -28.12 -15.50 14.89
N GLU A 519 -27.55 -14.30 14.92
CA GLU A 519 -27.88 -13.23 13.96
C GLU A 519 -27.24 -13.48 12.59
N THR A 520 -26.11 -14.19 12.55
CA THR A 520 -25.32 -14.47 11.35
C THR A 520 -25.35 -15.96 10.99
N PHE A 521 -25.02 -16.83 11.93
CA PHE A 521 -24.96 -18.28 11.71
C PHE A 521 -26.22 -18.98 12.25
N PRO A 522 -26.82 -19.93 11.50
CA PRO A 522 -27.99 -20.65 11.99
C PRO A 522 -27.66 -21.47 13.23
N ALA A 523 -28.65 -21.72 14.09
CA ALA A 523 -28.47 -22.56 15.28
C ALA A 523 -27.99 -23.99 14.95
N THR A 524 -28.20 -24.44 13.71
CA THR A 524 -27.75 -25.73 13.19
C THR A 524 -26.31 -25.72 12.65
N ALA A 525 -25.61 -24.59 12.67
CA ALA A 525 -24.41 -24.39 11.86
C ALA A 525 -23.30 -25.42 12.12
N LEU A 526 -23.03 -25.76 13.38
CA LEU A 526 -22.07 -26.82 13.73
C LEU A 526 -22.41 -28.16 13.09
N CYS A 527 -23.70 -28.49 13.08
CA CYS A 527 -24.20 -29.74 12.53
C CYS A 527 -24.23 -29.74 11.00
N ASP A 528 -24.50 -28.60 10.39
CA ASP A 528 -24.44 -28.43 8.94
C ASP A 528 -23.00 -28.63 8.42
N VAL A 529 -22.00 -28.10 9.13
CA VAL A 529 -20.57 -28.35 8.81
C VAL A 529 -20.23 -29.83 8.93
N LYS A 530 -20.55 -30.46 10.07
CA LYS A 530 -20.27 -31.90 10.29
C LYS A 530 -20.99 -32.81 9.28
N LYS A 531 -22.22 -32.47 8.91
CA LYS A 531 -22.99 -33.21 7.90
C LYS A 531 -22.33 -33.08 6.53
N SER A 532 -21.95 -31.88 6.12
CA SER A 532 -21.30 -31.63 4.83
C SER A 532 -19.95 -32.37 4.73
N LEU A 533 -19.17 -32.42 5.81
CA LEU A 533 -17.94 -33.22 5.89
C LEU A 533 -18.19 -34.72 5.68
N ASN A 534 -19.21 -35.27 6.36
CA ASN A 534 -19.57 -36.68 6.20
C ASN A 534 -20.09 -37.02 4.78
N GLU A 535 -20.75 -36.08 4.10
CA GLU A 535 -21.21 -36.26 2.71
C GLU A 535 -20.03 -36.49 1.75
N VAL A 536 -18.89 -35.83 1.97
CA VAL A 536 -17.65 -36.02 1.20
C VAL A 536 -16.67 -37.05 1.79
N LYS A 537 -17.14 -37.87 2.75
CA LYS A 537 -16.35 -38.93 3.42
C LYS A 537 -15.16 -38.45 4.27
N ILE A 538 -15.21 -37.22 4.76
CA ILE A 538 -14.30 -36.73 5.80
C ILE A 538 -14.93 -37.02 7.16
N ALA A 539 -14.25 -37.81 7.99
CA ALA A 539 -14.86 -38.38 9.19
C ALA A 539 -15.04 -37.33 10.30
N THR A 540 -16.26 -37.18 10.82
CA THR A 540 -16.52 -36.30 11.97
C THR A 540 -17.45 -36.95 12.99
N ASN A 541 -17.29 -36.62 14.27
CA ASN A 541 -18.21 -37.06 15.31
C ASN A 541 -19.52 -36.25 15.24
N MET A 542 -20.65 -36.91 15.00
CA MET A 542 -22.00 -36.32 14.95
C MET A 542 -22.65 -36.09 16.33
N ASP A 543 -21.92 -36.29 17.42
CA ASP A 543 -22.41 -35.97 18.76
C ASP A 543 -22.89 -34.51 18.84
N GLY A 544 -24.08 -34.34 19.44
CA GLY A 544 -24.75 -33.05 19.60
C GLY A 544 -25.60 -32.60 18.40
N CYS A 545 -25.75 -33.42 17.36
CA CYS A 545 -26.46 -33.07 16.11
C CYS A 545 -27.75 -33.86 15.84
N ASN A 546 -28.48 -34.21 16.90
CA ASN A 546 -29.74 -34.97 16.82
C ASN A 546 -30.98 -34.08 16.69
#